data_AF-A0A3N2CX56-F1
#
_entry.id   AF-A0A3N2CX56-F1
#
_cell.length_a   1.000
_cell.length_b   1.000
_cell.length_c   1.000
_cell.angle_alpha   90.00
_cell.angle_beta   90.00
_cell.angle_gamma   90.00
#
_symmetry.space_group_name_H-M   'P 1'
#
loop_
_entity.id
_entity.type
_entity.pdbx_description
1 polymer ?
#
loop_
_entity_poly.entity_id
_entity_poly.type
_entity_poly.pdbx_seq_one_letter_code
_entity_poly.pdbx_strand_id
1 'polypeptide(L)'
;MVSDVTTQGRGSTGPRGDGSGGVDGVDEVRLVAERVQANVATVIEGKPEIARTALVVLLSGGHLLIEDVPGVGKTMLSKALARSIDCSVRRIQFTPDLLPSDVTGVSVFNQDTRLFEFRPGGIFANIVVGDEINRASPKTQSAMLECMEEAQVTVDGSTYGLESPFMVIATQNPIEMEGTYSLPEAQRDRFMVRLSMGYPVESAEIAMLSAREGTSPIDELEPVTDAAEVRKLIEVTGRVHVSPAVQQYAVALATATRRSPDLRLGASPRSTLQLVRAARTWAAMQGRSYVLPDDVRELATQVLPHRLLLTMESTMAGRKALQVVEQILAQVPVPGPASGSGAGSRRA
;
A
#
# COMPACT_ATOMS: atom_id res chain seq x y z
N MET A 1 -42.18 51.07 -25.06
CA MET A 1 -43.32 50.21 -25.38
C MET A 1 -42.78 48.88 -25.86
N VAL A 2 -43.22 47.83 -25.20
CA VAL A 2 -42.91 46.42 -25.46
C VAL A 2 -43.62 45.98 -26.74
N SER A 3 -42.95 45.25 -27.63
CA SER A 3 -43.59 44.22 -28.46
C SER A 3 -42.58 43.23 -29.02
N ASP A 4 -42.96 41.96 -28.93
CA ASP A 4 -42.28 40.73 -29.29
C ASP A 4 -41.76 40.64 -30.74
N VAL A 5 -40.65 39.91 -30.91
CA VAL A 5 -40.42 39.10 -32.11
C VAL A 5 -39.86 37.74 -31.70
N THR A 6 -40.72 36.73 -31.80
CA THR A 6 -40.41 35.31 -31.81
C THR A 6 -39.81 34.93 -33.17
N THR A 7 -38.61 34.35 -33.25
CA THR A 7 -38.22 33.56 -34.44
C THR A 7 -37.25 32.41 -34.11
N GLN A 8 -37.81 31.21 -34.19
CA GLN A 8 -37.26 29.96 -34.75
C GLN A 8 -35.83 29.50 -34.37
N GLY A 9 -35.80 28.45 -33.57
CA GLY A 9 -34.64 27.59 -33.38
C GLY A 9 -34.28 26.83 -34.67
N ARG A 10 -33.02 26.97 -35.07
CA ARG A 10 -32.34 26.03 -35.96
C ARG A 10 -31.51 25.09 -35.10
N GLY A 11 -31.74 23.80 -35.27
CA GLY A 11 -30.99 22.75 -34.59
C GLY A 11 -29.51 22.80 -34.97
N SER A 12 -28.65 22.88 -33.95
CA SER A 12 -27.27 22.42 -34.04
C SER A 12 -27.22 21.04 -33.38
N THR A 13 -27.00 20.02 -34.20
CA THR A 13 -26.59 18.69 -33.77
C THR A 13 -25.22 18.82 -33.11
N GLY A 14 -25.21 18.90 -31.77
CA GLY A 14 -23.98 18.78 -30.98
C GLY A 14 -23.33 17.41 -31.21
N PRO A 15 -21.99 17.32 -31.14
CA PRO A 15 -21.31 16.05 -31.34
C PRO A 15 -21.72 15.10 -30.22
N ARG A 16 -22.19 13.92 -30.61
CA ARG A 16 -22.38 12.78 -29.69
C ARG A 16 -21.04 12.53 -29.02
N GLY A 17 -21.00 12.69 -27.70
CA GLY A 17 -19.85 12.33 -26.88
C GLY A 17 -19.53 10.87 -27.10
N ASP A 18 -18.36 10.62 -27.68
CA ASP A 18 -17.80 9.30 -27.85
C ASP A 18 -17.39 8.74 -26.49
N GLY A 19 -17.75 7.50 -26.22
CA GLY A 19 -17.58 6.81 -24.94
C GLY A 19 -16.21 6.17 -24.77
N SER A 20 -15.12 6.92 -24.97
CA SER A 20 -13.75 6.39 -24.94
C SER A 20 -12.97 6.60 -23.62
N GLY A 21 -13.58 7.21 -22.60
CA GLY A 21 -12.86 7.66 -21.37
C GLY A 21 -12.40 6.57 -20.38
N GLY A 22 -12.36 5.29 -20.76
CA GLY A 22 -12.08 4.16 -19.85
C GLY A 22 -10.71 3.48 -20.01
N VAL A 23 -9.95 3.79 -21.07
CA VAL A 23 -8.69 3.11 -21.43
C VAL A 23 -7.45 4.00 -21.18
N ASP A 24 -7.65 5.31 -21.01
CA ASP A 24 -6.58 6.30 -20.86
C ASP A 24 -5.87 6.19 -19.50
N GLY A 25 -4.83 5.36 -19.44
CA GLY A 25 -3.83 5.34 -18.37
C GLY A 25 -3.52 3.96 -17.79
N VAL A 26 -4.34 2.94 -18.02
CA VAL A 26 -4.08 1.60 -17.46
C VAL A 26 -2.84 0.96 -18.11
N ASP A 27 -2.65 1.15 -19.42
CA ASP A 27 -1.43 0.72 -20.10
C ASP A 27 -0.19 1.45 -19.57
N GLU A 28 -0.32 2.73 -19.24
CA GLU A 28 0.76 3.51 -18.61
C GLU A 28 1.10 2.93 -17.24
N VAL A 29 0.11 2.60 -16.41
CA VAL A 29 0.32 1.91 -15.12
C VAL A 29 1.10 0.62 -15.32
N ARG A 30 0.69 -0.24 -16.26
CA ARG A 30 1.38 -1.51 -16.54
C ARG A 30 2.83 -1.28 -16.98
N LEU A 31 3.05 -0.39 -17.95
CA LEU A 31 4.40 -0.12 -18.47
C LEU A 31 5.33 0.46 -17.41
N VAL A 32 4.87 1.44 -16.62
CA VAL A 32 5.68 2.00 -15.52
C VAL A 32 5.95 0.94 -14.46
N ALA A 33 4.95 0.13 -14.14
CA ALA A 33 5.11 -0.94 -13.17
C ALA A 33 6.14 -1.99 -13.60
N GLU A 34 6.12 -2.41 -14.86
CA GLU A 34 7.11 -3.32 -15.45
C GLU A 34 8.52 -2.71 -15.38
N ARG A 35 8.68 -1.41 -15.71
CA ARG A 35 9.98 -0.70 -15.60
C ARG A 35 10.51 -0.68 -14.17
N VAL A 36 9.68 -0.28 -13.20
CA VAL A 36 10.09 -0.21 -11.79
C VAL A 36 10.41 -1.60 -11.23
N GLN A 37 9.60 -2.61 -11.56
CA GLN A 37 9.87 -3.99 -11.15
C GLN A 37 11.19 -4.51 -11.72
N ALA A 38 11.45 -4.29 -13.01
CA ALA A 38 12.71 -4.66 -13.63
C ALA A 38 13.89 -3.96 -12.96
N ASN A 39 13.76 -2.67 -12.64
CA ASN A 39 14.81 -1.90 -11.98
C ASN A 39 15.10 -2.44 -10.57
N VAL A 40 14.07 -2.71 -9.75
CA VAL A 40 14.24 -3.30 -8.41
C VAL A 40 14.82 -4.72 -8.48
N ALA A 41 14.46 -5.50 -9.49
CA ALA A 41 14.94 -6.87 -9.69
C ALA A 41 16.46 -6.93 -10.00
N THR A 42 17.07 -5.84 -10.44
CA THR A 42 18.55 -5.77 -10.60
C THR A 42 19.29 -5.83 -9.26
N VAL A 43 18.63 -5.44 -8.17
CA VAL A 43 19.20 -5.38 -6.82
C VAL A 43 18.74 -6.56 -5.96
N ILE A 44 17.53 -7.06 -6.20
CA ILE A 44 16.91 -8.12 -5.39
C ILE A 44 16.67 -9.34 -6.27
N GLU A 45 17.61 -10.27 -6.19
CA GLU A 45 17.54 -11.52 -6.95
C GLU A 45 16.53 -12.50 -6.34
N GLY A 46 15.77 -13.17 -7.21
CA GLY A 46 14.93 -14.32 -6.85
C GLY A 46 13.63 -14.02 -6.09
N LYS A 47 13.24 -12.74 -5.93
CA LYS A 47 12.01 -12.33 -5.20
C LYS A 47 11.13 -11.34 -5.96
N PRO A 48 10.72 -11.63 -7.21
CA PRO A 48 9.91 -10.71 -8.03
C PRO A 48 8.55 -10.37 -7.41
N GLU A 49 7.98 -11.29 -6.64
CA GLU A 49 6.71 -11.10 -5.93
C GLU A 49 6.77 -9.99 -4.89
N ILE A 50 7.91 -9.83 -4.20
CA ILE A 50 8.10 -8.80 -3.18
C ILE A 50 8.12 -7.41 -3.80
N ALA A 51 8.88 -7.23 -4.88
CA ALA A 51 8.95 -5.97 -5.62
C ALA A 51 7.56 -5.58 -6.17
N ARG A 52 6.86 -6.55 -6.76
CA ARG A 52 5.50 -6.38 -7.27
C ARG A 52 4.53 -5.96 -6.15
N THR A 53 4.56 -6.62 -5.00
CA THR A 53 3.68 -6.26 -3.88
C THR A 53 4.01 -4.90 -3.28
N ALA A 54 5.30 -4.55 -3.14
CA ALA A 54 5.69 -3.22 -2.70
C ALA A 54 5.16 -2.12 -3.64
N LEU A 55 5.19 -2.38 -4.96
CA LEU A 55 4.63 -1.48 -5.95
C LEU A 55 3.09 -1.42 -5.89
N VAL A 56 2.40 -2.54 -5.66
CA VAL A 56 0.95 -2.54 -5.40
C VAL A 56 0.62 -1.64 -4.21
N VAL A 57 1.40 -1.71 -3.13
CA VAL A 57 1.19 -0.86 -1.95
C VAL A 57 1.39 0.61 -2.28
N LEU A 58 2.48 0.97 -2.97
CA LEU A 58 2.77 2.34 -3.39
C LEU A 58 1.62 2.92 -4.25
N LEU A 59 1.27 2.22 -5.33
CA LEU A 59 0.26 2.66 -6.29
C LEU A 59 -1.18 2.58 -5.75
N SER A 60 -1.38 1.96 -4.59
CA SER A 60 -2.64 1.97 -3.85
C SER A 60 -2.71 3.05 -2.77
N GLY A 61 -1.65 3.86 -2.61
CA GLY A 61 -1.53 4.85 -1.52
C GLY A 61 -1.49 4.19 -0.14
N GLY A 62 -0.85 3.03 -0.03
CA GLY A 62 -0.72 2.27 1.22
C GLY A 62 0.67 2.36 1.84
N HIS A 63 0.79 1.72 3.00
CA HIS A 63 2.07 1.57 3.71
C HIS A 63 2.44 0.10 3.86
N LEU A 64 3.74 -0.18 3.89
CA LEU A 64 4.29 -1.53 3.90
C LEU A 64 4.97 -1.82 5.25
N LEU A 65 4.65 -2.97 5.84
CA LEU A 65 5.32 -3.50 7.02
C LEU A 65 6.17 -4.71 6.61
N ILE A 66 7.46 -4.71 6.94
CA ILE A 66 8.38 -5.80 6.66
C ILE A 66 8.79 -6.45 8.00
N GLU A 67 8.32 -7.67 8.23
CA GLU A 67 8.64 -8.50 9.39
C GLU A 67 9.64 -9.58 8.98
N ASP A 68 10.85 -9.55 9.55
CA ASP A 68 11.83 -10.61 9.32
C ASP A 68 12.99 -10.58 10.31
N VAL A 69 13.90 -11.55 10.19
CA VAL A 69 15.16 -11.57 10.94
C VAL A 69 16.17 -10.54 10.37
N PRO A 70 17.18 -10.12 11.15
CA PRO A 70 18.23 -9.23 10.66
C PRO A 70 18.99 -9.83 9.47
N GLY A 71 19.46 -8.97 8.55
CA GLY A 71 20.38 -9.38 7.47
C GLY A 71 19.73 -9.85 6.16
N VAL A 72 18.40 -9.94 6.06
CA VAL A 72 17.69 -10.53 4.89
C VAL A 72 17.31 -9.52 3.79
N GLY A 73 18.04 -8.41 3.67
CA GLY A 73 17.86 -7.46 2.56
C GLY A 73 16.63 -6.54 2.63
N LYS A 74 15.94 -6.41 3.78
CA LYS A 74 14.78 -5.50 3.96
C LYS A 74 15.09 -4.07 3.53
N THR A 75 16.25 -3.57 3.98
CA THR A 75 16.73 -2.22 3.68
C THR A 75 17.06 -2.08 2.19
N MET A 76 17.46 -3.16 1.52
CA MET A 76 17.72 -3.15 0.08
C MET A 76 16.43 -2.98 -0.71
N LEU A 77 15.32 -3.61 -0.31
CA LEU A 77 13.99 -3.39 -0.94
C LEU A 77 13.57 -1.93 -0.84
N SER A 78 13.59 -1.37 0.37
CA SER A 78 13.18 0.00 0.57
C SER A 78 14.04 0.97 -0.24
N LYS A 79 15.36 0.79 -0.25
CA LYS A 79 16.29 1.64 -1.01
C LYS A 79 16.16 1.44 -2.52
N ALA A 80 16.00 0.21 -3.02
CA ALA A 80 15.88 -0.08 -4.44
C ALA A 80 14.60 0.51 -5.02
N LEU A 81 13.47 0.37 -4.31
CA LEU A 81 12.21 1.02 -4.70
C LEU A 81 12.36 2.54 -4.70
N ALA A 82 12.99 3.08 -3.65
CA ALA A 82 13.17 4.52 -3.48
C ALA A 82 14.12 5.14 -4.51
N ARG A 83 15.17 4.43 -4.96
CA ARG A 83 16.05 4.89 -6.03
C ARG A 83 15.48 4.66 -7.43
N SER A 84 14.52 3.73 -7.58
CA SER A 84 13.83 3.50 -8.86
C SER A 84 12.87 4.63 -9.23
N ILE A 85 12.55 5.52 -8.30
CA ILE A 85 11.61 6.63 -8.45
C ILE A 85 12.34 7.91 -8.06
N ASP A 86 12.39 8.90 -8.94
CA ASP A 86 12.92 10.22 -8.62
C ASP A 86 11.97 10.94 -7.65
N CYS A 87 12.23 10.78 -6.35
CA CYS A 87 11.42 11.31 -5.27
C CYS A 87 12.25 11.53 -4.00
N SER A 88 11.70 12.27 -3.06
CA SER A 88 12.35 12.50 -1.77
C SER A 88 12.28 11.25 -0.89
N VAL A 89 13.40 10.91 -0.26
CA VAL A 89 13.53 9.73 0.59
C VAL A 89 14.11 10.13 1.93
N ARG A 90 13.49 9.68 3.02
CA ARG A 90 14.04 9.84 4.37
C ARG A 90 14.09 8.50 5.08
N ARG A 91 15.15 8.31 5.86
CA ARG A 91 15.32 7.14 6.72
C ARG A 91 15.22 7.57 8.17
N ILE A 92 14.38 6.88 8.93
CA ILE A 92 14.24 7.06 10.38
C ILE A 92 14.65 5.75 11.03
N GLN A 93 15.69 5.79 11.86
CA GLN A 93 16.01 4.68 12.74
C GLN A 93 15.21 4.84 14.02
N PHE A 94 14.34 3.88 14.33
CA PHE A 94 13.57 3.90 15.56
C PHE A 94 14.47 3.41 16.69
N THR A 95 14.71 4.28 17.66
CA THR A 95 15.48 4.01 18.86
C THR A 95 14.65 4.37 20.09
N PRO A 96 14.99 3.84 21.29
CA PRO A 96 14.22 4.12 22.51
C PRO A 96 14.15 5.61 22.89
N ASP A 97 15.15 6.39 22.46
CA ASP A 97 15.30 7.83 22.69
C ASP A 97 14.68 8.71 21.60
N LEU A 98 14.25 8.13 20.47
CA LEU A 98 13.63 8.88 19.38
C LEU A 98 12.34 9.58 19.85
N LEU A 99 12.28 10.90 19.69
CA LEU A 99 11.14 11.70 20.11
C LEU A 99 10.09 11.79 19.01
N PRO A 100 8.80 11.97 19.35
CA PRO A 100 7.75 12.26 18.36
C PRO A 100 8.10 13.44 17.45
N SER A 101 8.72 14.49 18.00
CA SER A 101 9.16 15.68 17.26
C SER A 101 10.24 15.39 16.22
N ASP A 102 11.04 14.34 16.38
CA ASP A 102 12.02 13.96 15.37
C ASP A 102 11.33 13.35 14.14
N VAL A 103 10.14 12.78 14.33
CA VAL A 103 9.28 12.24 13.27
C VAL A 103 8.45 13.35 12.64
N THR A 104 7.69 14.10 13.46
CA THR A 104 6.71 15.11 13.01
C THR A 104 7.31 16.48 12.73
N GLY A 105 8.49 16.78 13.26
CA GLY A 105 9.07 18.11 13.22
C GLY A 105 8.70 18.94 14.44
N VAL A 106 9.31 20.12 14.51
CA VAL A 106 9.22 21.06 15.63
C VAL A 106 9.26 22.49 15.12
N SER A 107 8.63 23.41 15.85
CA SER A 107 8.77 24.85 15.60
C SER A 107 9.94 25.42 16.41
N VAL A 108 10.91 26.02 15.73
CA VAL A 108 12.11 26.59 16.36
C VAL A 108 12.07 28.10 16.23
N PHE A 109 12.29 28.81 17.34
CA PHE A 109 12.40 30.26 17.32
C PHE A 109 13.72 30.69 16.65
N ASN A 110 13.63 31.34 15.50
CA ASN A 110 14.77 31.92 14.82
C ASN A 110 15.06 33.32 15.41
N GLN A 111 16.24 33.49 16.00
CA GLN A 111 16.64 34.72 16.69
C GLN A 111 16.83 35.91 15.73
N ASP A 112 17.22 35.65 14.48
CA ASP A 112 17.48 36.69 13.48
C ASP A 112 16.16 37.26 12.94
N THR A 113 15.21 36.39 12.61
CA THR A 113 13.90 36.80 12.07
C THR A 113 12.90 37.12 13.18
N ARG A 114 13.17 36.70 14.42
CA ARG A 114 12.24 36.72 15.58
C ARG A 114 10.91 36.02 15.28
N LEU A 115 10.94 35.03 14.40
CA LEU A 115 9.78 34.22 14.01
C LEU A 115 10.01 32.76 14.39
N PHE A 116 8.90 32.08 14.65
CA PHE A 116 8.89 30.63 14.78
C PHE A 116 8.94 30.01 13.37
N GLU A 117 9.98 29.22 13.11
CA GLU A 117 10.18 28.51 11.86
C GLU A 117 9.98 27.01 12.06
N PHE A 118 9.12 26.41 11.23
CA PHE A 118 8.93 24.98 11.25
C PHE A 118 10.13 24.25 10.66
N ARG A 119 10.64 23.28 11.42
CA ARG A 119 11.69 22.36 10.99
C ARG A 119 11.04 20.98 10.75
N PRO A 120 10.93 20.53 9.48
CA PRO A 120 10.22 19.30 9.15
C PRO A 120 10.97 18.06 9.66
N GLY A 121 10.26 17.20 10.38
CA GLY A 121 10.80 15.94 10.90
C GLY A 121 10.98 14.86 9.83
N GLY A 122 11.45 13.69 10.24
CA GLY A 122 11.79 12.58 9.35
C GLY A 122 10.67 12.11 8.43
N ILE A 123 9.40 12.40 8.75
CA ILE A 123 8.25 11.95 7.98
C ILE A 123 8.01 12.74 6.66
N PHE A 124 8.62 13.92 6.51
CA PHE A 124 8.46 14.76 5.33
C PHE A 124 9.34 14.28 4.16
N ALA A 125 8.88 13.23 3.48
CA ALA A 125 9.44 12.71 2.25
C ALA A 125 8.38 11.89 1.50
N ASN A 126 8.57 11.61 0.21
CA ASN A 126 7.68 10.74 -0.56
C ASN A 126 7.77 9.29 -0.08
N ILE A 127 8.99 8.81 0.20
CA ILE A 127 9.23 7.48 0.76
C ILE A 127 9.97 7.62 2.09
N VAL A 128 9.36 7.11 3.15
CA VAL A 128 9.94 7.09 4.49
C VAL A 128 10.26 5.64 4.87
N VAL A 129 11.54 5.36 5.11
CA VAL A 129 12.01 4.06 5.57
C VAL A 129 12.18 4.10 7.08
N GLY A 130 11.27 3.46 7.81
CA GLY A 130 11.28 3.38 9.27
C GLY A 130 11.87 2.06 9.74
N ASP A 131 13.13 2.05 10.15
CA ASP A 131 13.79 0.83 10.60
C ASP A 131 13.55 0.56 12.09
N GLU A 132 13.19 -0.68 12.42
CA GLU A 132 12.99 -1.18 13.79
C GLU A 132 11.93 -0.41 14.58
N ILE A 133 10.78 -0.16 13.96
CA ILE A 133 9.63 0.58 14.54
C ILE A 133 9.26 0.10 15.95
N ASN A 134 9.43 -1.19 16.25
CA ASN A 134 9.19 -1.79 17.56
C ASN A 134 10.18 -1.34 18.65
N ARG A 135 11.26 -0.61 18.36
CA ARG A 135 12.23 -0.12 19.38
C ARG A 135 11.90 1.26 19.94
N ALA A 136 11.05 2.06 19.28
CA ALA A 136 10.69 3.37 19.80
C ALA A 136 9.50 3.30 20.76
N SER A 137 9.35 4.35 21.57
CA SER A 137 8.23 4.47 22.50
C SER A 137 6.87 4.42 21.78
N PRO A 138 5.79 3.95 22.45
CA PRO A 138 4.44 3.96 21.88
C PRO A 138 3.97 5.35 21.41
N LYS A 139 4.46 6.43 22.03
CA LYS A 139 4.14 7.80 21.61
C LYS A 139 4.76 8.13 20.25
N THR A 140 6.04 7.79 20.05
CA THR A 140 6.76 8.00 18.80
C THR A 140 6.19 7.15 17.67
N GLN A 141 5.84 5.89 17.96
CA GLN A 141 5.11 5.03 17.02
C GLN A 141 3.77 5.66 16.60
N SER A 142 2.99 6.14 17.57
CA SER A 142 1.69 6.77 17.32
C SER A 142 1.81 8.01 16.44
N ALA A 143 2.84 8.84 16.66
CA ALA A 143 3.09 10.04 15.85
C ALA A 143 3.30 9.70 14.37
N MET A 144 4.10 8.68 14.05
CA MET A 144 4.26 8.21 12.66
C MET A 144 2.95 7.65 12.08
N LEU A 145 2.23 6.85 12.86
CA LEU A 145 0.99 6.19 12.42
C LEU A 145 -0.16 7.17 12.20
N GLU A 146 -0.18 8.28 12.92
CA GLU A 146 -1.10 9.40 12.69
C GLU A 146 -0.79 10.08 11.35
N CYS A 147 0.48 10.34 11.07
CA CYS A 147 0.92 10.88 9.77
C CYS A 147 0.52 9.96 8.60
N MET A 148 0.59 8.65 8.79
CA MET A 148 0.16 7.65 7.81
C MET A 148 -1.34 7.71 7.52
N GLU A 149 -2.16 7.94 8.54
CA GLU A 149 -3.61 7.96 8.37
C GLU A 149 -4.10 9.29 7.79
N GLU A 150 -3.54 10.41 8.27
CA GLU A 150 -4.04 11.76 7.96
C GLU A 150 -3.31 12.42 6.78
N ALA A 151 -2.17 11.86 6.35
CA ALA A 151 -1.29 12.43 5.32
C ALA A 151 -0.90 13.90 5.59
N GLN A 152 -0.87 14.31 6.86
CA GLN A 152 -0.53 15.65 7.32
C GLN A 152 0.02 15.58 8.74
N VAL A 153 0.68 16.66 9.16
CA VAL A 153 1.24 16.81 10.51
C VAL A 153 0.77 18.13 11.09
N THR A 154 0.29 18.13 12.33
CA THR A 154 -0.06 19.37 13.04
C THR A 154 0.94 19.65 14.16
N VAL A 155 1.61 20.79 14.09
CA VAL A 155 2.56 21.27 15.12
C VAL A 155 2.21 22.71 15.47
N ASP A 156 2.06 23.00 16.76
CA ASP A 156 1.75 24.34 17.30
C ASP A 156 0.55 25.02 16.63
N GLY A 157 -0.51 24.24 16.37
CA GLY A 157 -1.75 24.72 15.75
C GLY A 157 -1.67 24.97 14.24
N SER A 158 -0.52 24.72 13.61
CA SER A 158 -0.34 24.79 12.15
C SER A 158 -0.27 23.39 11.55
N THR A 159 -1.00 23.17 10.45
CA THR A 159 -1.05 21.89 9.74
C THR A 159 -0.23 21.93 8.46
N TYR A 160 0.61 20.93 8.27
CA TYR A 160 1.52 20.77 7.13
C TYR A 160 1.16 19.47 6.40
N GLY A 161 0.79 19.57 5.12
CA GLY A 161 0.49 18.40 4.29
C GLY A 161 1.75 17.64 3.91
N LEU A 162 1.66 16.31 3.83
CA LEU A 162 2.72 15.46 3.30
C LEU A 162 2.63 15.38 1.77
N GLU A 163 3.77 15.33 1.11
CA GLU A 163 3.83 15.34 -0.34
C GLU A 163 3.41 13.98 -0.91
N SER A 164 2.49 13.99 -1.89
CA SER A 164 2.05 12.78 -2.59
C SER A 164 2.98 12.46 -3.78
N PRO A 165 3.38 11.20 -4.02
CA PRO A 165 3.03 10.00 -3.25
C PRO A 165 3.71 10.00 -1.88
N PHE A 166 3.02 9.48 -0.86
CA PHE A 166 3.53 9.31 0.49
C PHE A 166 3.40 7.85 0.92
N MET A 167 4.54 7.17 1.08
CA MET A 167 4.61 5.77 1.50
C MET A 167 5.57 5.61 2.68
N VAL A 168 5.15 4.82 3.67
CA VAL A 168 6.00 4.42 4.79
C VAL A 168 6.32 2.94 4.61
N ILE A 169 7.60 2.61 4.62
CA ILE A 169 8.11 1.24 4.63
C ILE A 169 8.74 1.02 6.00
N ALA A 170 8.00 0.36 6.89
CA ALA A 170 8.41 0.13 8.25
C ALA A 170 8.97 -1.30 8.41
N THR A 171 10.09 -1.47 9.09
CA THR A 171 10.67 -2.79 9.39
C THR A 171 10.58 -3.09 10.88
N GLN A 172 10.23 -4.33 11.23
CA GLN A 172 10.32 -4.78 12.62
C GLN A 172 10.99 -6.15 12.71
N ASN A 173 11.63 -6.41 13.84
CA ASN A 173 12.29 -7.67 14.15
C ASN A 173 11.50 -8.40 15.25
N PRO A 174 10.90 -9.57 14.96
CA PRO A 174 10.03 -10.25 15.92
C PRO A 174 10.77 -10.97 17.06
N ILE A 175 12.11 -11.09 16.99
CA ILE A 175 12.90 -11.93 17.94
C ILE A 175 13.62 -11.07 19.01
N GLU A 176 13.53 -9.75 18.96
CA GLU A 176 14.21 -8.88 19.95
C GLU A 176 13.55 -8.96 21.34
N MET A 177 14.30 -9.51 22.30
CA MET A 177 13.81 -9.85 23.65
C MET A 177 13.89 -8.70 24.67
N GLU A 178 14.62 -7.61 24.41
CA GLU A 178 14.77 -6.50 25.35
C GLU A 178 14.41 -5.15 24.71
N GLY A 179 13.63 -4.33 25.44
CA GLY A 179 13.38 -2.93 25.09
C GLY A 179 12.47 -2.70 23.87
N THR A 180 11.67 -3.69 23.47
CA THR A 180 10.74 -3.57 22.34
C THR A 180 9.29 -3.35 22.78
N TYR A 181 8.59 -2.53 22.01
CA TYR A 181 7.16 -2.27 22.10
C TYR A 181 6.49 -2.82 20.85
N SER A 182 5.84 -3.97 21.00
CA SER A 182 5.04 -4.57 19.92
C SER A 182 3.93 -3.62 19.48
N LEU A 183 3.73 -3.49 18.17
CA LEU A 183 2.64 -2.69 17.64
C LEU A 183 1.29 -3.31 18.01
N PRO A 184 0.42 -2.58 18.72
CA PRO A 184 -0.97 -2.98 18.92
C PRO A 184 -1.65 -3.28 17.58
N GLU A 185 -2.64 -4.14 17.60
CA GLU A 185 -3.35 -4.60 16.40
C GLU A 185 -4.01 -3.44 15.65
N ALA A 186 -4.58 -2.49 16.40
CA ALA A 186 -5.16 -1.26 15.85
C ALA A 186 -4.12 -0.40 15.10
N GLN A 187 -2.84 -0.51 15.44
CA GLN A 187 -1.76 0.17 14.76
C GLN A 187 -1.30 -0.61 13.52
N ARG A 188 -1.16 -1.94 13.63
CA ARG A 188 -0.84 -2.83 12.50
C ARG A 188 -1.87 -2.74 11.36
N ASP A 189 -3.14 -2.52 11.70
CA ASP A 189 -4.25 -2.34 10.76
C ASP A 189 -4.04 -1.17 9.77
N ARG A 190 -3.18 -0.19 10.10
CA ARG A 190 -2.83 0.94 9.22
C ARG A 190 -1.89 0.55 8.08
N PHE A 191 -1.10 -0.51 8.23
CA PHE A 191 -0.28 -1.03 7.14
C PHE A 191 -1.13 -1.86 6.18
N MET A 192 -1.01 -1.59 4.88
CA MET A 192 -1.80 -2.25 3.83
C MET A 192 -1.39 -3.71 3.62
N VAL A 193 -0.08 -3.98 3.66
CA VAL A 193 0.48 -5.32 3.51
C VAL A 193 1.56 -5.53 4.56
N ARG A 194 1.65 -6.77 5.03
CA ARG A 194 2.80 -7.25 5.78
C ARG A 194 3.55 -8.29 4.95
N LEU A 195 4.81 -8.00 4.63
CA LEU A 195 5.72 -8.91 3.93
C LEU A 195 6.74 -9.55 4.88
N SER A 196 7.17 -10.75 4.52
CA SER A 196 8.38 -11.39 5.03
C SER A 196 9.25 -11.69 3.82
N MET A 197 10.53 -11.32 3.90
CA MET A 197 11.52 -11.55 2.87
C MET A 197 11.95 -13.01 2.83
N GLY A 198 12.12 -13.64 4.00
CA GLY A 198 12.85 -14.89 4.17
C GLY A 198 14.33 -14.76 3.81
N TYR A 199 15.11 -15.81 4.04
CA TYR A 199 16.51 -15.84 3.63
C TYR A 199 16.66 -15.65 2.11
N PRO A 200 17.74 -15.02 1.63
CA PRO A 200 18.06 -15.02 0.21
C PRO A 200 18.24 -16.46 -0.30
N VAL A 201 18.03 -16.67 -1.59
CA VAL A 201 18.45 -17.90 -2.26
C VAL A 201 19.97 -17.96 -2.32
N GLU A 202 20.54 -19.15 -2.47
CA GLU A 202 22.00 -19.36 -2.46
C GLU A 202 22.74 -18.44 -3.45
N SER A 203 22.23 -18.29 -4.68
CA SER A 203 22.83 -17.41 -5.69
C SER A 203 22.86 -15.94 -5.24
N ALA A 204 21.76 -15.46 -4.66
CA ALA A 204 21.64 -14.11 -4.14
C ALA A 204 22.58 -13.90 -2.94
N GLU A 205 22.72 -14.89 -2.06
CA GLU A 205 23.64 -14.82 -0.92
C GLU A 205 25.11 -14.78 -1.38
N ILE A 206 25.47 -15.58 -2.38
CA ILE A 206 26.79 -15.53 -3.03
C ILE A 206 27.04 -14.16 -3.67
N ALA A 207 26.06 -13.62 -4.41
CA ALA A 207 26.17 -12.30 -5.03
C ALA A 207 26.36 -11.19 -3.98
N MET A 208 25.69 -11.29 -2.83
CA MET A 208 25.88 -10.37 -1.70
C MET A 208 27.28 -10.43 -1.10
N LEU A 209 27.93 -11.61 -1.09
CA LEU A 209 29.32 -11.75 -0.64
C LEU A 209 30.29 -11.08 -1.64
N SER A 210 30.08 -11.30 -2.95
CA SER A 210 30.91 -10.69 -4.00
C SER A 210 30.73 -9.17 -4.10
N ALA A 211 29.53 -8.65 -3.86
CA ALA A 211 29.23 -7.21 -3.91
C ALA A 211 29.94 -6.40 -2.79
N ARG A 212 30.42 -7.05 -1.72
CA ARG A 212 31.23 -6.37 -0.69
C ARG A 212 32.64 -6.00 -1.18
N GLU A 213 33.08 -6.57 -2.30
CA GLU A 213 34.42 -6.35 -2.88
C GLU A 213 34.40 -5.33 -4.05
N GLY A 214 33.23 -4.81 -4.47
CA GLY A 214 33.05 -3.90 -5.60
C GLY A 214 32.00 -2.79 -5.38
N THR A 215 31.52 -2.13 -6.45
CA THR A 215 30.39 -1.19 -6.40
C THR A 215 29.08 -1.94 -6.13
N SER A 216 28.23 -1.40 -5.25
CA SER A 216 26.93 -2.02 -4.97
C SER A 216 25.99 -1.77 -6.16
N PRO A 217 25.24 -2.78 -6.65
CA PRO A 217 24.26 -2.60 -7.73
C PRO A 217 23.23 -1.49 -7.44
N ILE A 218 22.98 -1.20 -6.16
CA ILE A 218 22.08 -0.13 -5.74
C ILE A 218 22.64 1.26 -6.02
N ASP A 219 23.95 1.42 -6.13
CA ASP A 219 24.64 2.69 -6.39
C ASP A 219 24.60 3.11 -7.85
N GLU A 220 24.47 2.14 -8.74
CA GLU A 220 24.34 2.33 -10.19
C GLU A 220 22.87 2.46 -10.63
N LEU A 221 21.93 2.30 -9.70
CA LEU A 221 20.51 2.32 -9.99
C LEU A 221 20.01 3.75 -10.27
N GLU A 222 19.58 3.98 -11.51
CA GLU A 222 18.98 5.22 -11.96
C GLU A 222 17.44 5.17 -11.84
N PRO A 223 16.78 6.31 -11.56
CA PRO A 223 15.33 6.37 -11.50
C PRO A 223 14.72 6.14 -12.89
N VAL A 224 13.62 5.37 -12.93
CA VAL A 224 12.90 5.03 -14.18
C VAL A 224 11.52 5.69 -14.29
N THR A 225 11.15 6.47 -13.27
CA THR A 225 9.91 7.24 -13.12
C THR A 225 10.15 8.32 -12.07
N ASP A 226 9.20 9.24 -11.88
CA ASP A 226 9.28 10.32 -10.89
C ASP A 226 8.02 10.40 -10.01
N ALA A 227 8.09 11.23 -8.96
CA ALA A 227 6.97 11.43 -8.03
C ALA A 227 5.68 11.92 -8.72
N ALA A 228 5.78 12.73 -9.78
CA ALA A 228 4.62 13.28 -10.48
C ALA A 228 3.92 12.21 -11.33
N GLU A 229 4.68 11.38 -12.04
CA GLU A 229 4.19 10.22 -12.79
C GLU A 229 3.52 9.24 -11.81
N VAL A 230 4.18 8.86 -10.71
CA VAL A 230 3.60 7.97 -9.70
C VAL A 230 2.28 8.51 -9.13
N ARG A 231 2.20 9.82 -8.86
CA ARG A 231 0.95 10.46 -8.40
C ARG A 231 -0.19 10.30 -9.42
N LYS A 232 0.10 10.53 -10.71
CA LYS A 232 -0.86 10.32 -11.81
C LYS A 232 -1.31 8.85 -11.86
N LEU A 233 -0.39 7.90 -11.70
CA LEU A 233 -0.73 6.47 -11.71
C LEU A 233 -1.63 6.08 -10.53
N ILE A 234 -1.41 6.62 -9.33
CA ILE A 234 -2.30 6.42 -8.17
C ILE A 234 -3.73 6.88 -8.48
N GLU A 235 -3.90 7.98 -9.21
CA GLU A 235 -5.23 8.45 -9.63
C GLU A 235 -5.88 7.53 -10.67
N VAL A 236 -5.08 6.93 -11.56
CA VAL A 236 -5.57 5.95 -12.54
C VAL A 236 -6.01 4.66 -11.85
N THR A 237 -5.18 4.10 -10.96
CA THR A 237 -5.51 2.87 -10.22
C THR A 237 -6.76 3.07 -9.36
N GLY A 238 -6.93 4.25 -8.76
CA GLY A 238 -8.13 4.61 -7.99
C GLY A 238 -9.44 4.57 -8.80
N ARG A 239 -9.36 4.78 -10.13
CA ARG A 239 -10.52 4.80 -11.06
C ARG A 239 -10.85 3.44 -11.67
N VAL A 240 -10.04 2.41 -11.46
CA VAL A 240 -10.30 1.05 -11.96
C VAL A 240 -11.66 0.54 -11.46
N HIS A 241 -12.46 0.00 -12.38
CA HIS A 241 -13.82 -0.42 -12.11
C HIS A 241 -13.86 -1.63 -11.18
N VAL A 242 -14.74 -1.58 -10.18
CA VAL A 242 -15.03 -2.72 -9.29
C VAL A 242 -16.52 -2.97 -9.33
N SER A 243 -16.92 -4.12 -9.87
CA SER A 243 -18.33 -4.48 -9.99
C SER A 243 -18.96 -4.74 -8.62
N PRO A 244 -20.29 -4.59 -8.48
CA PRO A 244 -20.99 -4.93 -7.24
C PRO A 244 -20.73 -6.37 -6.78
N ALA A 245 -20.57 -7.32 -7.72
CA ALA A 245 -20.26 -8.71 -7.40
C ALA A 245 -18.89 -8.88 -6.71
N VAL A 246 -17.86 -8.15 -7.18
CA VAL A 246 -16.53 -8.16 -6.55
C VAL A 246 -16.57 -7.47 -5.18
N GLN A 247 -17.33 -6.38 -5.03
CA GLN A 247 -17.52 -5.72 -3.73
C GLN A 247 -18.19 -6.67 -2.72
N GLN A 248 -19.25 -7.36 -3.14
CA GLN A 248 -19.94 -8.36 -2.33
C GLN A 248 -19.00 -9.52 -1.95
N TYR A 249 -18.16 -9.99 -2.88
CA TYR A 249 -17.17 -11.01 -2.60
C TYR A 249 -16.15 -10.57 -1.54
N ALA A 250 -15.58 -9.36 -1.65
CA ALA A 250 -14.66 -8.83 -0.65
C ALA A 250 -15.32 -8.70 0.73
N VAL A 251 -16.57 -8.25 0.79
CA VAL A 251 -17.35 -8.19 2.04
C VAL A 251 -17.65 -9.59 2.60
N ALA A 252 -17.93 -10.57 1.73
CA ALA A 252 -18.17 -11.95 2.13
C ALA A 252 -16.91 -12.57 2.76
N LEU A 253 -15.73 -12.34 2.17
CA LEU A 253 -14.44 -12.74 2.75
C LEU A 253 -14.22 -12.10 4.13
N ALA A 254 -14.38 -10.78 4.24
CA ALA A 254 -14.25 -10.09 5.52
C ALA A 254 -15.25 -10.62 6.57
N THR A 255 -16.49 -10.88 6.17
CA THR A 255 -17.53 -11.43 7.05
C THR A 255 -17.18 -12.84 7.51
N ALA A 256 -16.66 -13.68 6.61
CA ALA A 256 -16.20 -15.02 6.95
C ALA A 256 -15.06 -14.99 7.99
N THR A 257 -14.11 -14.05 7.88
CA THR A 257 -13.08 -13.89 8.92
C THR A 257 -13.68 -13.51 10.28
N ARG A 258 -14.70 -12.67 10.33
CA ARG A 258 -15.36 -12.25 11.58
C ARG A 258 -16.21 -13.35 12.23
N ARG A 259 -16.58 -14.36 11.47
CA ARG A 259 -17.38 -15.52 11.92
C ARG A 259 -16.54 -16.77 12.13
N SER A 260 -15.25 -16.73 11.80
CA SER A 260 -14.38 -17.89 11.94
C SER A 260 -14.18 -18.22 13.42
N PRO A 261 -14.40 -19.49 13.84
CA PRO A 261 -14.14 -19.91 15.22
C PRO A 261 -12.64 -19.86 15.57
N ASP A 262 -11.77 -19.82 14.56
CA ASP A 262 -10.32 -19.78 14.75
C ASP A 262 -9.80 -18.39 15.10
N LEU A 263 -10.66 -17.35 14.97
CA LEU A 263 -10.28 -15.96 15.12
C LEU A 263 -11.02 -15.30 16.29
N ARG A 264 -10.23 -14.69 17.18
CA ARG A 264 -10.73 -13.75 18.20
C ARG A 264 -11.08 -12.40 17.59
N LEU A 265 -10.36 -11.98 16.55
CA LEU A 265 -10.60 -10.74 15.81
C LEU A 265 -10.47 -10.99 14.31
N GLY A 266 -11.56 -10.72 13.59
CA GLY A 266 -11.60 -10.79 12.13
C GLY A 266 -11.19 -9.49 11.43
N ALA A 267 -11.28 -9.46 10.11
CA ALA A 267 -10.88 -8.32 9.28
C ALA A 267 -11.75 -7.07 9.55
N SER A 268 -11.10 -5.92 9.74
CA SER A 268 -11.75 -4.62 9.92
C SER A 268 -12.43 -4.12 8.63
N PRO A 269 -13.34 -3.12 8.69
CA PRO A 269 -13.79 -2.42 7.49
C PRO A 269 -12.62 -1.80 6.69
N ARG A 270 -11.61 -1.26 7.38
CA ARG A 270 -10.38 -0.74 6.75
C ARG A 270 -9.67 -1.83 5.93
N SER A 271 -9.57 -3.05 6.47
CA SER A 271 -8.99 -4.21 5.76
C SER A 271 -9.71 -4.48 4.43
N THR A 272 -11.04 -4.35 4.42
CA THR A 272 -11.85 -4.60 3.22
C THR A 272 -11.60 -3.52 2.17
N LEU A 273 -11.55 -2.25 2.59
CA LEU A 273 -11.23 -1.13 1.71
C LEU A 273 -9.82 -1.23 1.12
N GLN A 274 -8.83 -1.57 1.95
CA GLN A 274 -7.44 -1.74 1.51
C GLN A 274 -7.29 -2.93 0.56
N LEU A 275 -8.00 -4.04 0.79
CA LEU A 275 -8.01 -5.18 -0.12
C LEU A 275 -8.56 -4.81 -1.50
N VAL A 276 -9.68 -4.08 -1.56
CA VAL A 276 -10.27 -3.65 -2.83
C VAL A 276 -9.38 -2.62 -3.54
N ARG A 277 -8.74 -1.69 -2.80
CA ARG A 277 -7.77 -0.75 -3.37
C ARG A 277 -6.56 -1.47 -3.98
N ALA A 278 -5.99 -2.44 -3.25
CA ALA A 278 -4.90 -3.26 -3.77
C ALA A 278 -5.33 -4.05 -5.02
N ALA A 279 -6.55 -4.59 -5.04
CA ALA A 279 -7.07 -5.33 -6.19
C ALA A 279 -7.27 -4.46 -7.44
N ARG A 280 -7.67 -3.20 -7.27
CA ARG A 280 -7.71 -2.20 -8.36
C ARG A 280 -6.33 -1.98 -8.97
N THR A 281 -5.36 -1.69 -8.12
CA THR A 281 -3.97 -1.46 -8.53
C THR A 281 -3.40 -2.67 -9.23
N TRP A 282 -3.63 -3.86 -8.68
CA TRP A 282 -3.22 -5.12 -9.30
C TRP A 282 -3.83 -5.30 -10.69
N ALA A 283 -5.14 -5.11 -10.84
CA ALA A 283 -5.79 -5.20 -12.14
C ALA A 283 -5.18 -4.22 -13.15
N ALA A 284 -4.92 -2.97 -12.75
CA ALA A 284 -4.28 -1.98 -13.61
C ALA A 284 -2.84 -2.36 -13.99
N MET A 285 -2.05 -2.89 -13.05
CA MET A 285 -0.71 -3.42 -13.33
C MET A 285 -0.75 -4.60 -14.31
N GLN A 286 -1.86 -5.34 -14.38
CA GLN A 286 -2.10 -6.38 -15.38
C GLN A 286 -2.71 -5.84 -16.70
N GLY A 287 -2.79 -4.52 -16.89
CA GLY A 287 -3.36 -3.90 -18.09
C GLY A 287 -4.89 -3.93 -18.15
N ARG A 288 -5.59 -4.18 -17.03
CA ARG A 288 -7.06 -4.27 -16.98
C ARG A 288 -7.69 -3.07 -16.28
N SER A 289 -8.72 -2.50 -16.89
CA SER A 289 -9.51 -1.40 -16.32
C SER A 289 -10.63 -1.86 -15.37
N TYR A 290 -10.67 -3.16 -15.03
CA TYR A 290 -11.64 -3.75 -14.12
C TYR A 290 -11.03 -4.86 -13.26
N VAL A 291 -11.53 -4.97 -12.02
CA VAL A 291 -11.11 -5.99 -11.05
C VAL A 291 -11.85 -7.31 -11.26
N LEU A 292 -11.12 -8.42 -11.18
CA LEU A 292 -11.63 -9.79 -11.14
C LEU A 292 -11.66 -10.31 -9.69
N PRO A 293 -12.55 -11.26 -9.35
CA PRO A 293 -12.53 -11.91 -8.05
C PRO A 293 -11.18 -12.57 -7.69
N ASP A 294 -10.47 -13.09 -8.69
CA ASP A 294 -9.15 -13.70 -8.51
C ASP A 294 -8.10 -12.69 -8.05
N ASP A 295 -8.22 -11.41 -8.43
CA ASP A 295 -7.32 -10.34 -7.93
C ASP A 295 -7.50 -10.14 -6.42
N VAL A 296 -8.74 -10.19 -5.96
CA VAL A 296 -9.08 -10.10 -4.53
C VAL A 296 -8.54 -11.31 -3.78
N ARG A 297 -8.64 -12.52 -4.37
CA ARG A 297 -8.14 -13.76 -3.78
C ARG A 297 -6.62 -13.77 -3.65
N GLU A 298 -5.91 -13.35 -4.69
CA GLU A 298 -4.44 -13.28 -4.72
C GLU A 298 -3.89 -12.33 -3.65
N LEU A 299 -4.56 -11.21 -3.43
CA LEU A 299 -4.12 -10.19 -2.47
C LEU A 299 -4.60 -10.46 -1.04
N ALA A 300 -5.66 -11.25 -0.85
CA ALA A 300 -6.22 -11.53 0.48
C ALA A 300 -5.19 -12.17 1.42
N THR A 301 -4.32 -13.07 0.92
CA THR A 301 -3.25 -13.73 1.68
C THR A 301 -2.13 -12.80 2.09
N GLN A 302 -2.00 -11.63 1.46
CA GLN A 302 -0.97 -10.64 1.75
C GLN A 302 -1.51 -9.49 2.60
N VAL A 303 -2.76 -9.10 2.33
CA VAL A 303 -3.42 -7.96 2.94
C VAL A 303 -4.06 -8.33 4.28
N LEU A 304 -4.70 -9.49 4.43
CA LEU A 304 -5.50 -9.79 5.62
C LEU A 304 -4.74 -10.33 6.84
N PRO A 305 -3.75 -11.25 6.72
CA PRO A 305 -3.30 -12.04 7.87
C PRO A 305 -2.78 -11.26 9.08
N HIS A 306 -2.07 -10.15 8.88
CA HIS A 306 -1.49 -9.38 9.99
C HIS A 306 -2.50 -8.60 10.83
N ARG A 307 -3.76 -8.57 10.39
CA ARG A 307 -4.87 -7.90 11.08
C ARG A 307 -5.79 -8.87 11.82
N LEU A 308 -5.59 -10.17 11.63
CA LEU A 308 -6.40 -11.21 12.25
C LEU A 308 -5.75 -11.68 13.55
N LEU A 309 -6.53 -11.79 14.60
CA LEU A 309 -6.08 -12.41 15.86
C LEU A 309 -6.66 -13.80 15.99
N LEU A 310 -5.79 -14.78 16.14
CA LEU A 310 -6.18 -16.16 16.41
C LEU A 310 -6.74 -16.29 17.83
N THR A 311 -7.60 -17.29 18.04
CA THR A 311 -7.94 -17.72 19.41
C THR A 311 -6.73 -18.36 20.08
N MET A 312 -6.79 -18.49 21.41
CA MET A 312 -5.74 -19.18 22.16
C MET A 312 -5.64 -20.65 21.73
N GLU A 313 -6.77 -21.34 21.53
CA GLU A 313 -6.75 -22.74 21.08
C GLU A 313 -6.07 -22.88 19.71
N SER A 314 -6.40 -22.00 18.77
CA SER A 314 -5.79 -22.01 17.43
C SER A 314 -4.29 -21.73 17.49
N THR A 315 -3.88 -20.80 18.35
CA THR A 315 -2.45 -20.49 18.56
C THR A 315 -1.70 -21.68 19.15
N MET A 316 -2.28 -22.35 20.16
CA MET A 316 -1.69 -23.57 20.77
C MET A 316 -1.65 -24.75 19.79
N ALA A 317 -2.60 -24.83 18.88
CA ALA A 317 -2.60 -25.81 17.79
C ALA A 317 -1.59 -25.50 16.67
N GLY A 318 -0.81 -24.41 16.80
CA GLY A 318 0.20 -24.02 15.82
C GLY A 318 -0.36 -23.45 14.51
N ARG A 319 -1.65 -23.08 14.47
CA ARG A 319 -2.23 -22.42 13.30
C ARG A 319 -1.65 -21.03 13.11
N LYS A 320 -1.59 -20.60 11.85
CA LYS A 320 -1.22 -19.24 11.44
C LYS A 320 -2.42 -18.53 10.82
N ALA A 321 -2.49 -17.21 10.99
CA ALA A 321 -3.56 -16.39 10.39
C ALA A 321 -3.65 -16.55 8.86
N LEU A 322 -2.50 -16.73 8.18
CA LEU A 322 -2.45 -17.04 6.75
C LEU A 322 -3.26 -18.29 6.38
N GLN A 323 -3.10 -19.37 7.14
CA GLN A 323 -3.80 -20.64 6.89
C GLN A 323 -5.31 -20.49 7.07
N VAL A 324 -5.74 -19.66 8.03
CA VAL A 324 -7.17 -19.36 8.22
C VAL A 324 -7.71 -18.57 7.03
N VAL A 325 -6.95 -17.63 6.48
CA VAL A 325 -7.34 -16.90 5.26
C VAL A 325 -7.44 -17.85 4.06
N GLU A 326 -6.46 -18.71 3.85
CA GLU A 326 -6.48 -19.73 2.77
C GLU A 326 -7.71 -20.65 2.88
N GLN A 327 -8.03 -21.10 4.10
CA GLN A 327 -9.23 -21.89 4.36
C GLN A 327 -10.51 -21.12 4.02
N ILE A 328 -10.60 -19.85 4.42
CA ILE A 328 -11.76 -18.99 4.10
C ILE A 328 -11.89 -18.78 2.59
N LEU A 329 -10.78 -18.55 1.88
CA LEU A 329 -10.77 -18.39 0.42
C LEU A 329 -11.27 -19.65 -0.31
N ALA A 330 -11.02 -20.84 0.25
CA ALA A 330 -11.52 -22.10 -0.30
C ALA A 330 -13.03 -22.31 -0.02
N GLN A 331 -13.57 -21.70 1.04
CA GLN A 331 -14.97 -21.88 1.46
C GLN A 331 -15.93 -20.85 0.86
N VAL A 332 -15.48 -19.60 0.69
CA VAL A 332 -16.34 -18.51 0.19
C VAL A 332 -16.45 -18.62 -1.34
N PRO A 333 -17.66 -18.83 -1.88
CA PRO A 333 -17.84 -18.99 -3.33
C PRO A 333 -17.39 -17.75 -4.10
N VAL A 334 -16.64 -17.97 -5.16
CA VAL A 334 -16.30 -16.93 -6.13
C VAL A 334 -17.56 -16.57 -6.93
N PRO A 335 -17.90 -15.28 -7.12
CA PRO A 335 -19.04 -14.90 -7.93
C PRO A 335 -18.90 -15.46 -9.35
N GLY A 336 -19.90 -16.24 -9.79
CA GLY A 336 -19.97 -16.68 -11.19
C GLY A 336 -20.31 -15.52 -12.13
N PRO A 337 -20.02 -15.66 -13.45
CA PRO A 337 -20.53 -14.72 -14.43
C PRO A 337 -22.05 -14.68 -14.26
N ALA A 338 -22.62 -13.49 -14.07
CA ALA A 338 -24.05 -13.31 -13.90
C ALA A 338 -24.75 -14.02 -15.07
N SER A 339 -25.39 -15.15 -14.81
CA SER A 339 -26.33 -15.74 -15.76
C SER A 339 -27.40 -14.68 -15.93
N GLY A 340 -27.37 -13.96 -17.06
CA GLY A 340 -28.36 -12.96 -17.38
C GLY A 340 -29.74 -13.60 -17.23
N SER A 341 -30.46 -13.21 -16.19
CA SER A 341 -31.88 -13.52 -16.06
C SER A 341 -32.62 -12.68 -17.09
N GLY A 342 -32.51 -13.11 -18.35
CA GLY A 342 -33.20 -12.56 -19.51
C GLY A 342 -34.27 -13.55 -19.96
N ALA A 343 -35.52 -13.13 -19.79
CA ALA A 343 -36.71 -13.50 -20.56
C ALA A 343 -37.19 -14.97 -20.54
N GLY A 344 -38.33 -15.16 -19.87
CA GLY A 344 -39.18 -16.35 -20.00
C GLY A 344 -40.58 -16.16 -19.42
N SER A 345 -41.16 -14.96 -19.50
CA SER A 345 -42.61 -14.81 -19.40
C SER A 345 -43.25 -15.56 -20.57
N ARG A 346 -43.92 -16.67 -20.27
CA ARG A 346 -45.10 -17.23 -20.95
C ARG A 346 -45.40 -18.65 -20.44
N ARG A 347 -46.44 -18.77 -19.60
CA ARG A 347 -47.43 -19.87 -19.58
C ARG A 347 -48.72 -19.23 -19.08
N ALA A 348 -49.64 -18.91 -19.99
CA ALA A 348 -50.72 -19.77 -20.50
C ALA A 348 -51.89 -19.78 -19.50
#